data_AF-A0A2T2R982-F1
#
_entry.id   AF-A0A2T2R982-F1
#
_cell.length_a   1.000
_cell.length_b   1.000
_cell.length_c   1.000
_cell.angle_alpha   90.00
_cell.angle_beta   90.00
_cell.angle_gamma   90.00
#
_symmetry.space_group_name_H-M   'P 1'
#
loop_
_entity.id
_entity.type
_entity.pdbx_description
1 polymer ?
#
loop_
_entity_poly.entity_id
_entity_poly.type
_entity_poly.pdbx_seq_one_letter_code
_entity_poly.pdbx_strand_id
1 'polypeptide(L)'
;MSTLTIPRIPIESLKTQDFFEQHRSANQPAIILDLLPQQTSWDLDFLCHYLADYPTPVRAYGRQRYQQDKRQWQEIGRGMEPKTLSFSEFAQLIQRQEARDRDIYLAKFPLKGTPLAEHPVLNDIINKLGLGLAVIRLACITIRWIVY
;
A
#
# COMPACT_ATOMS: atom_id res chain seq x y z
N MET A 1 -14.64 -1.21 -30.20
CA MET A 1 -14.43 -1.23 -28.74
C MET A 1 -13.24 -0.32 -28.46
N SER A 2 -13.43 0.82 -27.79
CA SER A 2 -12.33 1.68 -27.36
C SER A 2 -11.56 0.97 -26.24
N THR A 3 -10.27 0.74 -26.44
CA THR A 3 -9.39 0.24 -25.39
C THR A 3 -9.24 1.34 -24.34
N LEU A 4 -9.86 1.14 -23.18
CA LEU A 4 -9.65 2.00 -22.00
C LEU A 4 -8.17 1.96 -21.65
N THR A 5 -7.45 3.02 -22.02
CA THR A 5 -6.04 3.18 -21.70
C THR A 5 -5.96 4.02 -20.44
N ILE A 6 -5.39 3.46 -19.37
CA ILE A 6 -5.21 4.20 -18.12
C ILE A 6 -4.04 5.18 -18.33
N PRO A 7 -4.25 6.50 -18.19
CA PRO A 7 -3.19 7.49 -18.37
C PRO A 7 -2.05 7.26 -17.37
N ARG A 8 -0.82 7.45 -17.84
CA ARG A 8 0.41 7.37 -17.04
C ARG A 8 1.02 8.77 -16.98
N ILE A 9 1.15 9.33 -15.78
CA ILE A 9 1.44 10.75 -15.59
C ILE A 9 2.64 10.89 -14.65
N PRO A 10 3.79 11.43 -15.08
CA PRO A 10 4.89 11.76 -14.19
C PRO A 10 4.47 12.78 -13.13
N ILE A 11 4.87 12.58 -11.87
CA ILE A 11 4.47 13.48 -10.78
C ILE A 11 4.89 14.93 -11.00
N GLU A 12 6.03 15.16 -11.65
CA GLU A 12 6.53 16.50 -11.96
C GLU A 12 5.69 17.25 -13.00
N SER A 13 4.88 16.53 -13.78
CA SER A 13 3.93 17.12 -14.74
C SER A 13 2.56 17.41 -14.13
N LEU A 14 2.29 16.92 -12.91
CA LEU A 14 1.01 17.09 -12.27
C LEU A 14 0.85 18.50 -11.71
N LYS A 15 -0.27 19.13 -12.08
CA LYS A 15 -0.82 20.27 -11.36
C LYS A 15 -2.04 19.80 -10.58
N THR A 16 -2.16 20.24 -9.32
CA THR A 16 -3.24 19.80 -8.42
C THR A 16 -4.64 20.03 -9.02
N GLN A 17 -4.87 21.19 -9.67
CA GLN A 17 -6.15 21.53 -10.29
C GLN A 17 -6.48 20.60 -11.47
N ASP A 18 -5.53 20.42 -12.39
CA ASP A 18 -5.70 19.57 -13.57
C ASP A 18 -5.97 18.11 -13.15
N PHE A 19 -5.24 17.63 -12.14
CA PHE A 19 -5.45 16.28 -11.61
C PHE A 19 -6.83 16.10 -10.98
N PHE A 20 -7.30 17.12 -10.24
CA PHE A 20 -8.64 17.10 -9.66
C PHE A 20 -9.73 17.05 -10.74
N GLU A 21 -9.65 17.91 -11.75
CA GLU A 21 -10.67 18.02 -12.80
C GLU A 21 -10.69 16.83 -13.75
N GLN A 22 -9.52 16.32 -14.15
CA GLN A 22 -9.42 15.31 -15.20
C GLN A 22 -9.56 13.89 -14.65
N HIS A 23 -9.16 13.67 -13.39
CA HIS A 23 -9.14 12.32 -12.81
C HIS A 23 -10.07 12.20 -11.60
N ARG A 24 -9.96 13.10 -10.63
CA ARG A 24 -10.67 12.93 -9.34
C ARG A 24 -12.17 13.18 -9.44
N SER A 25 -12.59 14.30 -10.02
CA SER A 25 -14.01 14.66 -10.19
C SER A 25 -14.69 13.82 -11.27
N ALA A 26 -13.94 13.46 -12.32
CA ALA A 26 -14.41 12.62 -13.42
C ALA A 26 -14.42 11.10 -13.11
N ASN A 27 -13.96 10.70 -11.91
CA ASN A 27 -13.81 9.30 -11.49
C ASN A 27 -13.02 8.44 -12.50
N GLN A 28 -11.96 9.02 -13.07
CA GLN A 28 -11.08 8.35 -14.03
C GLN A 28 -9.79 7.90 -13.34
N PRO A 29 -9.41 6.61 -13.47
CA PRO A 29 -8.16 6.12 -12.91
C PRO A 29 -6.95 6.71 -13.64
N ALA A 30 -5.85 6.90 -12.93
CA ALA A 30 -4.56 7.28 -13.48
C ALA A 30 -3.43 6.53 -12.75
N ILE A 31 -2.31 6.30 -13.45
CA ILE A 31 -1.07 5.78 -12.88
C ILE A 31 -0.12 6.95 -12.74
N ILE A 32 0.26 7.30 -11.51
CA ILE A 32 1.26 8.35 -11.27
C ILE A 32 2.65 7.71 -11.27
N LEU A 33 3.53 8.21 -12.12
CA LEU A 33 4.92 7.77 -12.24
C LEU A 33 5.82 8.63 -11.36
N ASP A 34 6.95 8.06 -10.96
CA ASP A 34 8.01 8.75 -10.22
C ASP A 34 7.52 9.39 -8.90
N LEU A 35 6.45 8.82 -8.31
CA LEU A 35 5.78 9.32 -7.12
C LEU A 35 6.72 9.49 -5.92
N LEU A 36 7.67 8.57 -5.77
CA LEU A 36 8.68 8.58 -4.72
C LEU A 36 10.04 8.97 -5.32
N PRO A 37 10.77 9.91 -4.73
CA PRO A 37 12.08 10.32 -5.21
C PRO A 37 13.08 9.17 -5.08
N GLN A 38 13.90 8.96 -6.12
CA GLN A 38 14.88 7.87 -6.17
C GLN A 38 15.97 7.97 -5.10
N GLN A 39 16.16 9.15 -4.50
CA GLN A 39 17.18 9.42 -3.49
C GLN A 39 16.78 8.92 -2.09
N THR A 40 15.50 8.58 -1.87
CA THR A 40 15.02 8.04 -0.59
C THR A 40 14.84 6.53 -0.73
N SER A 41 15.57 5.76 0.07
CA SER A 41 15.36 4.31 0.16
C SER A 41 14.10 4.03 0.97
N TRP A 42 13.01 3.63 0.31
CA TRP A 42 11.76 3.21 0.95
C TRP A 42 11.79 1.72 1.32
N ASP A 43 12.87 1.30 1.99
CA ASP A 43 13.09 -0.07 2.42
C ASP A 43 12.48 -0.36 3.82
N LEU A 44 12.63 -1.59 4.29
CA LEU A 44 12.12 -2.00 5.60
C LEU A 44 12.81 -1.25 6.75
N ASP A 45 14.09 -0.92 6.62
CA ASP A 45 14.83 -0.23 7.68
C ASP A 45 14.34 1.21 7.83
N PHE A 46 14.15 1.91 6.70
CA PHE A 46 13.53 3.22 6.65
C PHE A 46 12.11 3.19 7.25
N LEU A 47 11.27 2.24 6.84
CA LEU A 47 9.91 2.15 7.37
C LEU A 47 9.90 1.80 8.86
N CYS A 48 10.79 0.91 9.32
CA CYS A 48 10.96 0.58 10.73
C CYS A 48 11.41 1.80 11.54
N HIS A 49 12.28 2.66 11.00
CA HIS A 49 12.70 3.88 11.69
C HIS A 49 11.50 4.77 12.10
N TYR A 50 10.47 4.86 11.26
CA TYR A 50 9.29 5.67 11.53
C TYR A 50 8.12 4.92 12.18
N LEU A 51 8.03 3.60 11.98
CA LEU A 51 6.82 2.83 12.30
C LEU A 51 7.05 1.67 13.28
N ALA A 52 8.26 1.40 13.75
CA ALA A 52 8.63 0.16 14.46
C ALA A 52 7.60 -0.33 15.49
N ASP A 53 7.13 0.57 16.36
CA ASP A 53 6.24 0.25 17.47
C ASP A 53 4.75 0.48 17.15
N TYR A 54 4.44 0.95 15.95
CA TYR A 54 3.06 1.22 15.57
C TYR A 54 2.27 -0.09 15.40
N PRO A 55 1.06 -0.18 15.99
CA PRO A 55 0.19 -1.32 15.81
C PRO A 55 -0.32 -1.35 14.36
N THR A 56 0.08 -2.39 13.63
CA THR A 56 -0.24 -2.57 12.22
C THR A 56 -1.17 -3.75 12.01
N PRO A 57 -2.29 -3.56 11.31
CA PRO A 57 -3.19 -4.65 11.01
C PRO A 57 -2.58 -5.53 9.90
N VAL A 58 -2.56 -6.84 10.12
CA VAL A 58 -2.14 -7.84 9.13
C VAL A 58 -3.27 -8.82 8.85
N ARG A 59 -3.30 -9.32 7.61
CA ARG A 59 -4.21 -10.37 7.16
C ARG A 59 -3.40 -11.64 6.98
N ALA A 60 -3.76 -12.69 7.69
CA ALA A 60 -3.07 -13.97 7.63
C ALA A 60 -4.00 -15.00 7.02
N TYR A 61 -4.05 -15.12 5.69
CA TYR A 61 -5.05 -15.98 5.03
C TYR A 61 -4.78 -17.48 5.19
N GLY A 62 -3.52 -17.86 5.49
CA GLY A 62 -3.09 -19.24 5.63
C GLY A 62 -3.09 -20.00 4.31
N ARG A 63 -1.97 -20.67 3.98
CA ARG A 63 -1.85 -21.42 2.72
C ARG A 63 -2.87 -22.55 2.54
N GLN A 64 -3.39 -23.11 3.64
CA GLN A 64 -4.40 -24.18 3.63
C GLN A 64 -5.69 -23.74 2.92
N ARG A 65 -6.01 -22.44 2.93
CA ARG A 65 -7.18 -21.91 2.23
C ARG A 65 -7.14 -22.20 0.73
N TYR A 66 -5.97 -22.19 0.11
CA TYR A 66 -5.82 -22.46 -1.33
C TYR A 66 -5.96 -23.93 -1.71
N GLN A 67 -5.99 -24.84 -0.72
CA GLN A 67 -6.23 -26.27 -0.92
C GLN A 67 -7.72 -26.63 -0.88
N GLN A 68 -8.57 -25.68 -0.50
CA GLN A 68 -10.03 -25.85 -0.41
C GLN A 68 -10.71 -25.25 -1.65
N ASP A 69 -11.86 -25.81 -2.06
CA ASP A 69 -12.70 -25.21 -3.10
C ASP A 69 -13.06 -23.77 -2.67
N LYS A 70 -12.94 -22.80 -3.59
CA LYS A 70 -13.27 -21.39 -3.33
C LYS A 70 -14.69 -21.20 -2.80
N ARG A 71 -15.64 -22.06 -3.18
CA ARG A 71 -17.03 -22.05 -2.70
C ARG A 71 -17.17 -22.51 -1.24
N GLN A 72 -16.19 -23.24 -0.74
CA GLN A 72 -16.10 -23.70 0.65
C GLN A 72 -15.34 -22.72 1.55
N TRP A 73 -14.78 -21.65 0.97
CA TRP A 73 -14.19 -20.58 1.76
C TRP A 73 -15.30 -19.94 2.59
N GLN A 74 -15.31 -20.22 3.89
CA GLN A 74 -16.29 -19.63 4.80
C GLN A 74 -16.14 -18.10 4.90
N GLU A 75 -14.99 -17.58 4.46
CA GLU A 75 -14.58 -16.19 4.65
C GLU A 75 -14.14 -15.53 3.33
N ILE A 76 -14.99 -15.61 2.29
CA ILE A 76 -14.82 -14.76 1.11
C ILE A 76 -15.17 -13.32 1.52
N GLY A 77 -14.17 -12.44 1.63
CA GLY A 77 -14.37 -11.01 1.87
C GLY A 77 -14.84 -10.62 3.27
N ARG A 78 -15.26 -11.56 4.13
CA ARG A 78 -15.42 -11.33 5.58
C ARG A 78 -14.09 -11.64 6.25
N GLY A 79 -13.54 -10.65 6.94
CA GLY A 79 -12.17 -10.68 7.43
C GLY A 79 -11.92 -11.87 8.35
N MET A 80 -10.88 -12.65 8.02
CA MET A 80 -10.10 -13.27 9.08
C MET A 80 -9.78 -12.18 10.10
N GLU A 81 -9.94 -12.50 11.38
CA GLU A 81 -9.65 -11.58 12.48
C GLU A 81 -8.31 -10.88 12.20
N PRO A 82 -8.31 -9.56 11.97
CA PRO A 82 -7.09 -8.84 11.69
C PRO A 82 -6.19 -9.02 12.90
N LYS A 83 -5.06 -9.69 12.69
CA LYS A 83 -4.03 -9.74 13.71
C LYS A 83 -3.35 -8.39 13.72
N THR A 84 -3.06 -7.88 14.90
CA THR A 84 -2.26 -6.69 15.04
C THR A 84 -0.85 -7.12 15.44
N LEU A 85 0.13 -6.65 14.69
CA LEU A 85 1.56 -6.79 14.99
C LEU A 85 2.17 -5.40 15.07
N SER A 86 3.25 -5.22 15.80
CA SER A 86 4.08 -4.02 15.58
C SER A 86 4.62 -4.05 14.14
N PHE A 87 4.91 -2.87 13.56
CA PHE A 87 5.50 -2.85 12.23
C PHE A 87 6.84 -3.60 12.19
N SER A 88 7.64 -3.51 13.26
CA SER A 88 8.92 -4.23 13.37
C SER A 88 8.75 -5.75 13.39
N GLU A 89 7.74 -6.28 14.08
CA GLU A 89 7.39 -7.70 14.04
C GLU A 89 7.01 -8.13 12.62
N PHE A 90 6.18 -7.33 11.93
CA PHE A 90 5.83 -7.60 10.54
C PHE A 90 7.04 -7.54 9.60
N ALA A 91 7.94 -6.57 9.77
CA ALA A 91 9.17 -6.45 8.99
C ALA A 91 10.09 -7.67 9.19
N GLN A 92 10.21 -8.19 10.43
CA GLN A 92 10.94 -9.43 10.69
C GLN A 92 10.33 -10.64 9.97
N LEU A 93 8.99 -10.73 9.91
CA LEU A 93 8.32 -11.79 9.14
C LEU A 93 8.64 -11.70 7.64
N ILE A 94 8.78 -10.49 7.08
CA ILE A 94 9.19 -10.30 5.69
C ILE A 94 10.65 -10.75 5.51
N GLN A 95 11.57 -10.27 6.35
CA GLN A 95 13.00 -10.59 6.28
C GLN A 95 13.27 -12.09 6.36
N ARG A 96 12.51 -12.81 7.20
CA ARG A 96 12.59 -14.26 7.36
C ARG A 96 11.79 -15.04 6.32
N GLN A 97 11.14 -14.37 5.37
CA GLN A 97 10.22 -14.95 4.37
C GLN A 97 8.98 -15.65 4.97
N GLU A 98 8.78 -15.59 6.29
CA GLU A 98 7.63 -16.18 6.99
C GLU A 98 6.31 -15.53 6.59
N ALA A 99 6.31 -14.23 6.27
CA ALA A 99 5.12 -13.55 5.78
C ALA A 99 4.60 -14.20 4.49
N ARG A 100 5.49 -14.55 3.55
CA ARG A 100 5.15 -15.27 2.32
C ARG A 100 4.75 -16.72 2.59
N ASP A 101 5.40 -17.38 3.54
CA ASP A 101 5.14 -18.77 3.86
C ASP A 101 3.81 -19.00 4.55
N ARG A 102 3.39 -18.04 5.36
CA ARG A 102 2.14 -18.10 6.11
C ARG A 102 1.02 -17.30 5.45
N ASP A 103 1.27 -16.72 4.28
CA ASP A 103 0.30 -15.93 3.51
C ASP A 103 -0.23 -14.72 4.32
N ILE A 104 0.72 -13.97 4.88
CA ILE A 104 0.51 -12.79 5.73
C ILE A 104 0.83 -11.52 4.93
N TYR A 105 -0.10 -10.57 4.97
CA TYR A 105 -0.03 -9.30 4.24
C TYR A 105 -0.35 -8.15 5.17
N LEU A 106 0.30 -7.00 5.00
CA LEU A 106 -0.13 -5.76 5.64
C LEU A 106 -1.52 -5.39 5.13
N ALA A 107 -2.47 -5.21 6.04
CA ALA A 107 -3.78 -4.69 5.69
C ALA A 107 -3.69 -3.18 5.38
N LYS A 108 -4.83 -2.52 5.17
CA LYS A 108 -4.87 -1.07 4.99
C LYS A 108 -4.38 -0.39 6.28
N PHE A 109 -3.13 0.09 6.29
CA PHE A 109 -2.55 0.83 7.41
C PHE A 109 -2.57 2.34 7.11
N PRO A 110 -3.40 3.14 7.82
CA PRO A 110 -3.44 4.58 7.61
C PRO A 110 -2.14 5.22 8.11
N LEU A 111 -1.56 6.14 7.33
CA LEU A 111 -0.37 6.87 7.77
C LEU A 111 -0.69 8.03 8.73
N LYS A 112 -1.94 8.50 8.75
CA LYS A 112 -2.37 9.62 9.60
C LYS A 112 -2.00 9.36 11.08
N GLY A 113 -1.25 10.28 11.68
CA GLY A 113 -0.83 10.19 13.09
C GLY A 113 0.43 9.34 13.33
N THR A 114 1.12 8.92 12.26
CA THR A 114 2.44 8.29 12.34
C THR A 114 3.54 9.33 12.05
N PRO A 115 4.78 9.16 12.56
CA PRO A 115 5.91 10.01 12.22
C PRO A 115 6.20 10.01 10.72
N LEU A 116 5.91 8.89 10.04
CA LEU A 116 6.08 8.80 8.59
C LEU A 116 5.20 9.81 7.84
N ALA A 117 3.99 10.10 8.32
CA ALA A 117 3.09 11.08 7.69
C ALA A 117 3.64 12.50 7.71
N GLU A 118 4.60 12.80 8.59
CA GLU A 118 5.24 14.11 8.68
C GLU A 118 6.46 14.23 7.74
N HIS A 119 6.84 13.12 7.09
CA HIS A 119 7.99 13.10 6.19
C HIS A 119 7.78 14.06 5.00
N PRO A 120 8.74 14.96 4.69
CA PRO A 120 8.58 16.02 3.68
C PRO A 120 8.14 15.50 2.31
N VAL A 121 8.66 14.35 1.90
CA VAL A 121 8.29 13.70 0.62
C VAL A 121 6.80 13.36 0.57
N LEU A 122 6.22 12.84 1.66
CA LEU A 122 4.79 12.52 1.67
C LEU A 122 3.95 13.80 1.63
N ASN A 123 4.37 14.85 2.33
CA ASN A 123 3.70 16.15 2.28
C ASN A 123 3.69 16.76 0.87
N ASP A 124 4.81 16.69 0.14
CA ASP A 124 4.87 17.14 -1.26
C ASP A 124 3.88 16.37 -2.14
N ILE A 125 3.88 15.04 -2.02
CA ILE A 125 2.95 14.16 -2.76
C ILE A 125 1.49 14.49 -2.45
N ILE A 126 1.15 14.66 -1.17
CA ILE A 126 -0.20 14.99 -0.71
C ILE A 126 -0.69 16.30 -1.35
N ASN A 127 0.17 17.31 -1.34
CA ASN A 127 -0.14 18.62 -1.90
C ASN A 127 -0.29 18.58 -3.42
N LYS A 128 0.63 17.92 -4.13
CA LYS A 128 0.57 17.75 -5.59
C LYS A 128 -0.68 17.00 -6.04
N LEU A 129 -1.10 15.98 -5.29
CA LEU A 129 -2.29 15.17 -5.62
C LEU A 129 -3.60 15.74 -5.04
N GLY A 130 -3.54 16.79 -4.21
CA GLY A 130 -4.70 17.35 -3.52
C GLY A 130 -5.42 16.32 -2.65
N LEU A 131 -4.65 15.41 -2.04
CA LEU A 131 -5.18 14.34 -1.18
C LEU A 131 -5.22 14.79 0.28
N GLY A 132 -6.03 14.12 1.09
CA GLY A 132 -5.92 14.20 2.54
C GLY A 132 -5.04 13.07 3.08
N LEU A 133 -4.33 13.29 4.18
CA LEU A 133 -3.54 12.24 4.86
C LEU A 133 -4.34 10.97 5.19
N ALA A 134 -5.64 11.10 5.43
CA ALA A 134 -6.53 9.96 5.67
C ALA A 134 -6.76 9.06 4.44
N VAL A 135 -6.41 9.55 3.25
CA VAL A 135 -6.54 8.85 1.97
C VAL A 135 -5.29 7.99 1.70
N ILE A 136 -4.12 8.41 2.18
CA ILE A 136 -2.88 7.67 2.00
C ILE A 136 -2.81 6.51 3.00
N ARG A 137 -2.58 5.32 2.45
CA ARG A 137 -2.47 4.08 3.20
C ARG A 137 -1.22 3.35 2.75
N LEU A 138 -0.46 2.84 3.70
CA LEU A 138 0.52 1.83 3.39
C LEU A 138 -0.24 0.53 3.11
N ALA A 139 0.07 -0.06 1.98
CA ALA A 139 -0.39 -1.39 1.62
C ALA A 139 0.82 -2.14 1.06
N CYS A 140 1.24 -3.20 1.75
CA CYS A 140 2.18 -4.13 1.16
C CYS A 140 1.36 -5.09 0.31
N ILE A 141 1.33 -4.83 -1.00
CA ILE A 141 0.88 -5.85 -1.93
C ILE A 141 2.11 -6.70 -2.20
N THR A 142 2.21 -7.87 -1.57
CA THR A 142 3.06 -8.95 -2.09
C THR A 142 2.39 -9.47 -3.37
N ILE A 143 2.36 -8.61 -4.40
CA ILE A 143 2.24 -9.05 -5.77
C ILE A 143 3.49 -9.88 -5.99
N ARG A 144 3.30 -11.12 -6.46
CA ARG A 144 4.36 -12.01 -6.92
C ARG A 144 5.55 -11.20 -7.42
N TRP A 145 6.73 -11.43 -6.84
CA TRP A 145 7.98 -11.21 -7.56
C TRP A 145 7.92 -12.14 -8.78
N ILE A 146 7.29 -11.67 -9.86
CA ILE A 146 7.43 -12.26 -11.18
C ILE A 146 8.79 -11.78 -11.64
N VAL A 147 9.78 -12.64 -11.43
CA VAL A 147 11.02 -12.61 -12.20
C VAL A 147 10.64 -12.99 -13.62
N TYR A 148 10.68 -12.00 -14.52
CA TYR A 148 11.06 -12.15 -15.93
C TYR A 148 11.74 -10.85 -16.36
#